data_AF-A0A3S2BA18-F1
#
_entry.id   AF-A0A3S2BA18-F1
#
_cell.length_a   1.000
_cell.length_b   1.000
_cell.length_c   1.000
_cell.angle_alpha   90.00
_cell.angle_beta   90.00
_cell.angle_gamma   90.00
#
_symmetry.space_group_name_H-M   'P 1'
#
loop_
_entity.id
_entity.type
_entity.pdbx_description
1 polymer ?
#
loop_
_entity_poly.entity_id
_entity_poly.type
_entity_poly.pdbx_seq_one_letter_code
_entity_poly.pdbx_strand_id
1 'polypeptide(L)'
;MRDHLHAVSGQVIAIGVALLMGAIIILMVGESPVRVFMTLLRGAFGDQEKIAGTLLQTTPILICGVAACIGLRGGMFNVGIEGQLFLGGFAAAWVGFAMPLPAGIHTLAALALAVVAGAALGAIPPYFPA
;
A
#
# COMPACT_ATOMS: atom_id res chain seq x y z
N MET A 1 17.78 18.27 14.32
CA MET A 1 16.69 18.15 15.33
C MET A 1 15.47 18.97 14.94
N ARG A 2 15.62 20.27 14.60
CA ARG A 2 14.49 21.13 14.19
C ARG A 2 13.78 20.63 12.92
N ASP A 3 14.51 20.09 11.95
CA ASP A 3 13.92 19.59 10.69
C ASP A 3 13.01 18.37 10.89
N HIS A 4 13.34 17.48 11.85
CA HIS A 4 12.48 16.35 12.20
C HIS A 4 11.19 16.80 12.92
N LEU A 5 11.25 17.86 13.72
CA LEU A 5 10.07 18.41 14.39
C LEU A 5 9.09 19.04 13.39
N HIS A 6 9.60 19.70 12.35
CA HIS A 6 8.77 20.23 11.26
C HIS A 6 8.15 19.13 10.39
N ALA A 7 8.86 18.02 10.17
CA ALA A 7 8.33 16.88 9.43
C ALA A 7 7.18 16.19 10.19
N VAL A 8 7.35 15.95 11.49
CA VAL A 8 6.32 15.32 12.33
C VAL A 8 5.10 16.23 12.51
N SER A 9 5.30 17.54 12.70
CA SER A 9 4.17 18.47 12.83
C SER A 9 3.33 18.53 11.56
N GLY A 10 3.95 18.50 10.38
CA GLY A 10 3.25 18.44 9.10
C GLY A 10 2.36 17.19 8.97
N GLN A 11 2.87 16.02 9.37
CA GLN A 11 2.11 14.77 9.35
C GLN A 11 0.91 14.81 10.30
N VAL A 12 1.09 15.32 11.52
CA VAL A 12 0.00 15.46 12.50
C VAL A 12 -1.09 16.39 11.98
N ILE A 13 -0.71 17.52 11.36
CA ILE A 13 -1.67 18.45 10.75
C ILE A 13 -2.42 17.77 9.61
N ALA A 14 -1.72 17.05 8.72
CA ALA A 14 -2.35 16.34 7.61
C ALA A 14 -3.37 15.29 8.08
N ILE A 15 -3.02 14.51 9.12
CA ILE A 15 -3.94 13.55 9.75
C ILE A 15 -5.15 14.29 10.33
N GLY A 16 -4.94 15.40 11.05
CA GLY A 16 -6.01 16.21 11.61
C GLY A 16 -6.99 16.74 10.56
N VAL A 17 -6.46 17.28 9.45
CA VAL A 17 -7.27 17.77 8.33
C VAL A 17 -8.06 16.64 7.67
N ALA A 18 -7.44 15.47 7.45
CA ALA A 18 -8.11 14.32 6.87
C ALA A 18 -9.27 13.82 7.76
N LEU A 19 -9.05 13.72 9.07
CA LEU A 19 -10.10 13.34 10.03
C LEU A 19 -11.23 14.38 10.09
N LEU A 20 -10.90 15.67 10.04
CA LEU A 20 -11.89 16.74 9.98
C LEU A 20 -12.75 16.64 8.71
N MET A 21 -12.12 16.50 7.55
CA MET A 21 -12.84 16.33 6.28
C MET A 21 -13.74 15.09 6.30
N GLY A 22 -13.22 13.96 6.80
CA GLY A 22 -14.02 12.75 6.99
C GLY A 22 -15.22 12.98 7.89
N ALA A 23 -15.04 13.70 9.00
CA ALA A 23 -16.12 14.03 9.93
C ALA A 23 -17.19 14.91 9.28
N ILE A 24 -16.80 15.90 8.47
CA ILE A 24 -17.74 16.74 7.72
C ILE A 24 -18.58 15.89 6.77
N ILE A 25 -17.95 14.99 6.01
CA ILE A 25 -18.66 14.10 5.08
C ILE A 25 -19.65 13.20 5.83
N ILE A 26 -19.23 12.62 6.97
CA ILE A 26 -20.10 11.76 7.79
C ILE A 26 -21.32 12.54 8.30
N LEU A 27 -21.14 13.79 8.74
CA LEU A 27 -22.24 14.65 9.15
C LEU A 27 -23.19 14.96 8.00
N MET A 28 -22.68 15.18 6.78
CA MET A 28 -23.52 15.41 5.59
C MET A 28 -24.39 14.20 5.23
N VAL A 29 -23.95 12.98 5.57
CA VAL A 29 -24.72 11.74 5.40
C VAL A 29 -25.74 11.54 6.53
N GLY A 30 -25.72 12.39 7.57
CA GLY A 30 -26.63 12.31 8.72
C GLY A 30 -26.18 11.31 9.79
N GLU A 31 -24.94 10.81 9.71
CA GLU A 31 -24.37 9.88 10.67
C GLU A 31 -23.50 10.59 11.71
N SER A 32 -23.25 9.92 12.85
CA SER A 32 -22.40 10.49 13.91
C SER A 32 -20.91 10.17 13.66
N PRO A 33 -20.03 11.19 13.47
CA PRO A 33 -18.61 10.96 13.18
C PRO A 33 -17.91 10.12 14.25
N VAL A 34 -18.22 10.38 15.52
CA VAL A 34 -17.66 9.64 16.65
C VAL A 34 -18.00 8.15 16.53
N ARG A 35 -19.25 7.80 16.20
CA ARG A 35 -19.65 6.39 16.03
C ARG A 35 -18.92 5.76 14.85
N VAL A 36 -18.86 6.43 13.71
CA VAL A 36 -18.20 5.91 12.51
C VAL A 36 -16.70 5.70 12.76
N PHE A 37 -16.01 6.67 13.34
CA PHE A 37 -14.59 6.51 13.70
C PHE A 37 -14.36 5.41 14.74
N MET A 38 -15.24 5.27 15.73
CA MET A 38 -15.17 4.16 16.69
C MET A 38 -15.42 2.80 16.02
N THR A 39 -16.30 2.74 15.02
CA THR A 39 -16.52 1.53 14.22
C THR A 39 -15.28 1.19 13.40
N LEU A 40 -14.62 2.18 12.79
CA LEU A 40 -13.34 1.96 12.07
C LEU A 40 -12.26 1.43 13.02
N LEU A 41 -12.10 2.04 14.20
CA LEU A 41 -11.13 1.59 15.20
C LEU A 41 -11.43 0.17 15.71
N ARG A 42 -12.70 -0.15 15.97
CA ARG A 42 -13.11 -1.52 16.32
C ARG A 42 -12.95 -2.50 15.17
N GLY A 43 -13.11 -2.04 13.93
CA GLY A 43 -12.87 -2.82 12.72
C GLY A 43 -11.40 -3.14 12.52
N ALA A 44 -10.49 -2.24 12.92
CA ALA A 44 -9.05 -2.44 12.81
C ALA A 44 -8.43 -3.17 14.02
N PHE A 45 -8.88 -2.88 15.24
CA PHE A 45 -8.22 -3.31 16.48
C PHE A 45 -9.14 -4.08 17.44
N GLY A 46 -10.34 -4.46 17.03
CA GLY A 46 -11.35 -5.00 17.95
C GLY A 46 -11.01 -6.38 18.53
N ASP A 47 -10.43 -7.27 17.71
CA ASP A 47 -10.08 -8.63 18.08
C ASP A 47 -8.84 -9.10 17.30
N GLN A 48 -8.36 -10.30 17.61
CA GLN A 48 -7.15 -10.85 17.01
C GLN A 48 -7.25 -11.01 15.49
N GLU A 49 -8.43 -11.39 14.97
CA GLU A 49 -8.65 -11.58 13.55
C GLU A 49 -8.62 -10.24 12.79
N LYS A 50 -9.24 -9.21 13.35
CA LYS A 50 -9.22 -7.84 12.79
C LYS A 50 -7.84 -7.21 12.79
N ILE A 51 -7.07 -7.43 13.85
CA ILE A 51 -5.68 -6.99 13.90
C ILE A 51 -4.87 -7.73 12.84
N ALA A 52 -5.05 -9.04 12.71
CA ALA A 52 -4.38 -9.83 11.67
C ALA A 52 -4.76 -9.34 10.26
N GLY A 53 -6.04 -9.05 10.00
CA GLY A 53 -6.51 -8.48 8.74
C GLY A 53 -5.91 -7.09 8.46
N THR A 54 -5.83 -6.23 9.47
CA THR A 54 -5.20 -4.91 9.36
C THR A 54 -3.72 -5.04 9.01
N LEU A 55 -3.00 -5.93 9.69
CA LEU A 55 -1.59 -6.20 9.39
C LEU A 55 -1.42 -6.77 7.98
N LEU A 56 -2.27 -7.72 7.59
CA LEU A 56 -2.25 -8.34 6.26
C LEU A 56 -2.41 -7.31 5.14
N GLN A 57 -3.28 -6.31 5.33
CA GLN A 57 -3.43 -5.21 4.37
C GLN A 57 -2.31 -4.16 4.47
N THR A 58 -1.76 -3.95 5.66
CA THR A 58 -0.71 -2.95 5.89
C THR A 58 0.65 -3.39 5.34
N THR A 59 0.99 -4.68 5.45
CA THR A 59 2.25 -5.24 4.95
C THR A 59 2.56 -4.87 3.50
N PRO A 60 1.67 -5.10 2.51
CA PRO A 60 1.96 -4.74 1.12
C PRO A 60 2.14 -3.22 0.94
N ILE A 61 1.33 -2.39 1.60
CA ILE A 61 1.41 -0.93 1.53
C ILE A 61 2.74 -0.42 2.05
N LEU A 62 3.24 -0.97 3.17
CA LEU A 62 4.55 -0.62 3.71
C LEU A 62 5.68 -1.00 2.75
N ILE A 63 5.61 -2.18 2.13
CA ILE A 63 6.59 -2.60 1.12
C ILE A 63 6.58 -1.63 -0.07
N CYS A 64 5.41 -1.24 -0.57
CA CYS A 64 5.28 -0.23 -1.60
C CYS A 64 5.89 1.12 -1.18
N GLY A 65 5.65 1.58 0.06
CA GLY A 65 6.22 2.81 0.58
C GLY A 65 7.75 2.78 0.66
N VAL A 66 8.34 1.67 1.10
CA VAL A 66 9.80 1.49 1.13
C VAL A 66 10.36 1.47 -0.30
N ALA A 67 9.71 0.77 -1.23
CA ALA A 67 10.09 0.76 -2.64
C ALA A 67 10.03 2.17 -3.27
N ALA A 68 8.99 2.96 -2.93
CA ALA A 68 8.86 4.34 -3.38
C ALA A 68 10.01 5.22 -2.90
N CYS A 69 10.38 5.10 -1.62
CA CYS A 69 11.54 5.82 -1.06
C CYS A 69 12.84 5.51 -1.79
N ILE A 70 13.04 4.26 -2.23
CA ILE A 70 14.22 3.87 -3.01
C ILE A 70 14.19 4.54 -4.40
N GLY A 71 13.05 4.51 -5.10
CA GLY A 71 12.89 5.16 -6.40
C GLY A 71 13.11 6.67 -6.34
N LEU A 72 12.49 7.34 -5.37
CA LEU A 72 12.61 8.79 -5.16
C LEU A 72 14.05 9.20 -4.84
N ARG A 73 14.80 8.39 -4.10
CA ARG A 73 16.24 8.64 -3.85
C ARG A 73 17.09 8.54 -5.12
N GLY A 74 16.66 7.75 -6.09
CA GLY A 74 17.28 7.66 -7.41
C GLY A 74 16.82 8.73 -8.41
N GLY A 75 15.99 9.68 -7.98
CA GLY A 75 15.40 10.70 -8.87
C GLY A 75 14.30 10.15 -9.79
N MET A 76 13.82 8.93 -9.55
CA MET A 76 12.76 8.31 -10.33
C MET A 76 11.42 8.48 -9.64
N PHE A 77 10.49 9.17 -10.29
CA PHE A 77 9.11 9.25 -9.84
C PHE A 77 8.33 8.01 -10.32
N ASN A 78 7.77 7.22 -9.38
CA ASN A 78 6.99 6.02 -9.70
C ASN A 78 5.63 6.08 -8.99
N VAL A 79 4.56 6.33 -9.75
CA VAL A 79 3.16 6.39 -9.26
C VAL A 79 2.51 5.00 -9.21
N GLY A 80 3.02 4.06 -10.01
CA GLY A 80 2.38 2.77 -10.27
C GLY A 80 2.81 1.62 -9.34
N ILE A 81 3.51 1.90 -8.24
CA ILE A 81 4.13 0.87 -7.37
C ILE A 81 3.10 -0.14 -6.86
N GLU A 82 1.92 0.32 -6.46
CA GLU A 82 0.85 -0.55 -6.00
C GLU A 82 0.35 -1.48 -7.14
N GLY A 83 0.22 -0.95 -8.35
CA GLY A 83 -0.09 -1.74 -9.54
C GLY A 83 0.98 -2.77 -9.89
N GLN A 84 2.26 -2.43 -9.71
CA GLN A 84 3.39 -3.35 -9.91
C GLN A 84 3.32 -4.52 -8.92
N LEU A 85 2.99 -4.24 -7.66
CA LEU A 85 2.79 -5.26 -6.64
C LEU A 85 1.65 -6.21 -7.01
N PHE A 86 0.49 -5.68 -7.39
CA PHE A 86 -0.67 -6.50 -7.76
C PHE A 86 -0.43 -7.32 -9.02
N LEU A 87 0.18 -6.74 -10.06
CA LEU A 87 0.49 -7.45 -11.30
C LEU A 87 1.54 -8.55 -11.08
N GLY A 88 2.57 -8.27 -10.27
CA GLY A 88 3.55 -9.27 -9.86
C GLY A 88 2.91 -10.42 -9.06
N GLY A 89 2.02 -10.09 -8.12
CA GLY A 89 1.26 -11.08 -7.35
C GLY A 89 0.36 -11.94 -8.23
N PHE A 90 -0.34 -11.34 -9.20
CA PHE A 90 -1.13 -12.06 -10.20
C PHE A 90 -0.28 -13.01 -11.03
N ALA A 91 0.89 -12.56 -11.51
CA ALA A 91 1.81 -13.40 -12.27
C ALA A 91 2.34 -14.58 -11.44
N ALA A 92 2.69 -14.36 -10.17
CA ALA A 92 3.07 -15.44 -9.24
C ALA A 92 1.92 -16.45 -9.04
N ALA A 93 0.70 -15.96 -8.82
CA ALA A 93 -0.48 -16.81 -8.65
C ALA A 93 -0.77 -17.63 -9.91
N TRP A 94 -0.62 -17.03 -11.10
CA TRP A 94 -0.75 -17.72 -12.38
C TRP A 94 0.27 -18.86 -12.50
N VAL A 95 1.54 -18.64 -12.17
CA VAL A 95 2.56 -19.72 -12.15
C VAL A 95 2.18 -20.79 -11.13
N GLY A 96 1.73 -20.38 -9.94
CA GLY A 96 1.25 -21.26 -8.88
C GLY A 96 0.14 -22.22 -9.35
N PHE A 97 -0.79 -21.71 -10.15
CA PHE A 97 -1.94 -22.45 -10.64
C PHE A 97 -1.67 -23.23 -11.94
N ALA A 98 -1.00 -22.61 -12.92
CA ALA A 98 -0.94 -23.11 -14.29
C ALA A 98 0.29 -23.98 -14.59
N MET A 99 1.35 -23.92 -13.78
CA MET A 99 2.59 -24.62 -14.05
C MET A 99 2.90 -25.67 -12.97
N PRO A 100 2.86 -26.98 -13.29
CA PRO A 100 3.24 -28.02 -12.34
C PRO A 100 4.77 -28.16 -12.29
N LEU A 101 5.42 -27.48 -11.32
CA LEU A 101 6.86 -27.56 -11.10
C LEU A 101 7.21 -28.19 -9.74
N PRO A 102 8.43 -28.72 -9.56
CA PRO A 102 8.92 -29.12 -8.24
C PRO A 102 8.97 -27.92 -7.28
N ALA A 103 8.63 -28.12 -6.00
CA ALA A 103 8.38 -27.04 -5.02
C ALA A 103 9.44 -25.90 -5.00
N GLY A 104 10.73 -26.24 -5.06
CA GLY A 104 11.81 -25.24 -5.08
C GLY A 104 11.85 -24.43 -6.39
N ILE A 105 11.71 -25.09 -7.54
CA ILE A 105 11.73 -24.44 -8.85
C ILE A 105 10.43 -23.66 -9.07
N HIS A 106 9.31 -24.16 -8.56
CA HIS A 106 8.00 -23.52 -8.65
C HIS A 106 8.03 -22.13 -8.03
N THR A 107 8.56 -22.03 -6.81
CA THR A 107 8.65 -20.76 -6.08
C THR A 107 9.55 -19.77 -6.80
N LEU A 108 10.70 -20.23 -7.32
CA LEU A 108 11.63 -19.39 -8.08
C LEU A 108 11.03 -18.91 -9.40
N ALA A 109 10.32 -19.78 -10.13
CA ALA A 109 9.63 -19.43 -11.37
C ALA A 109 8.52 -18.39 -11.14
N ALA A 110 7.74 -18.57 -10.06
CA ALA A 110 6.69 -17.62 -9.68
C ALA A 110 7.28 -16.25 -9.31
N LEU A 111 8.37 -16.23 -8.54
CA LEU A 111 9.07 -15.00 -8.18
C LEU A 111 9.68 -14.31 -9.41
N ALA A 112 10.33 -15.07 -10.30
CA ALA A 112 10.92 -14.53 -11.51
C ALA A 112 9.86 -13.86 -12.40
N LEU A 113 8.72 -14.52 -12.62
CA LEU A 113 7.64 -13.95 -13.43
C LEU A 113 6.99 -12.75 -12.73
N ALA A 114 6.85 -12.76 -11.40
CA ALA A 114 6.36 -11.62 -10.64
C ALA A 114 7.23 -10.37 -10.83
N VAL A 115 8.55 -10.54 -10.75
CA VAL A 115 9.52 -9.46 -10.98
C VAL A 115 9.42 -8.94 -12.41
N VAL A 116 9.38 -9.82 -13.41
CA VAL A 116 9.28 -9.43 -14.82
C VAL A 116 7.97 -8.67 -15.09
N ALA A 117 6.84 -9.16 -14.58
CA ALA A 117 5.54 -8.53 -14.77
C ALA A 117 5.47 -7.15 -14.10
N GLY A 118 5.94 -7.03 -12.85
CA GLY A 118 6.02 -5.76 -12.15
C GLY A 118 6.97 -4.76 -12.85
N ALA A 119 8.13 -5.22 -13.29
CA ALA A 119 9.09 -4.40 -14.02
C ALA A 119 8.55 -3.92 -15.36
N ALA A 120 7.80 -4.76 -16.09
CA ALA A 120 7.19 -4.38 -17.36
C ALA A 120 6.20 -3.21 -17.19
N LEU A 121 5.43 -3.20 -16.11
CA LEU A 121 4.54 -2.07 -15.80
C LEU A 121 5.33 -0.81 -15.38
N GLY A 122 6.44 -0.98 -14.67
CA GLY A 122 7.33 0.11 -14.29
C GLY A 122 8.15 0.70 -15.44
N ALA A 123 8.32 -0.03 -16.52
CA ALA A 123 8.99 0.45 -17.73
C ALA A 123 8.11 1.42 -18.53
N ILE A 124 6.81 1.53 -18.22
CA ILE A 124 5.94 2.53 -18.84
C ILE A 124 6.38 3.91 -18.33
N PRO A 125 6.83 4.82 -19.22
CA PRO A 125 7.32 6.13 -18.81
C PRO A 125 6.27 6.89 -18.01
N PRO A 126 6.61 7.47 -16.84
CA PRO A 126 5.75 8.45 -16.20
C PRO A 126 5.57 9.64 -17.15
N TYR A 127 4.32 10.02 -17.42
CA TYR A 127 4.02 11.19 -18.27
C TYR A 127 4.43 12.53 -17.63
N PHE A 128 4.87 12.53 -16.38
CA PHE A 128 5.30 13.72 -15.64
C PHE A 128 6.83 13.72 -15.52
N PRO A 129 7.52 14.76 -16.02
CA PRO A 129 8.95 14.90 -15.78
C PRO A 129 9.23 15.08 -14.27
N ALA A 130 10.29 14.43 -13.80
CA ALA A 130 10.78 14.47 -12.42
C ALA A 130 11.43 15.81 -12.07
#